data_AF-A0A523JD14-F1
#
_entry.id   AF-A0A523JD14-F1
#
_cell.length_a   1.000
_cell.length_b   1.000
_cell.length_c   1.000
_cell.angle_alpha   90.00
_cell.angle_beta   90.00
_cell.angle_gamma   90.00
#
_symmetry.space_group_name_H-M   'P 1'
#
loop_
_entity.id
_entity.type
_entity.pdbx_description
1 polymer ?
#
loop_
_entity_poly.entity_id
_entity_poly.type
_entity_poly.pdbx_seq_one_letter_code
_entity_poly.pdbx_strand_id
1 'polypeptide(L)'
;MTSTYLNQRELKGFLKLADVLIPGEGDLPRFSSTNFINFIDLVLEEVSVADLGDLKLLFGLLAYVPNFLIHWFMLFVENFQVGPDFLKGNLAKIELGLKGIIYSLYYSRLPGPNSDGDKIFKVLGWETNIPGLSKQNNTQRERELCNGGRRPAQFL
;
A
#
# COMPACT_ATOMS: atom_id res chain seq x y z
N MET A 1 0.74 -16.36 9.29
CA MET A 1 0.35 -14.95 9.09
C MET A 1 0.01 -14.38 10.46
N THR A 2 0.82 -13.45 10.93
CA THR A 2 0.64 -12.79 12.23
C THR A 2 0.78 -11.29 11.99
N SER A 3 -0.26 -10.54 12.30
CA SER A 3 -0.27 -9.08 12.32
C SER A 3 -0.45 -8.66 13.77
N THR A 4 0.24 -7.60 14.17
CA THR A 4 0.15 -7.00 15.51
C THR A 4 -1.21 -6.34 15.70
N TYR A 5 -1.77 -5.80 14.61
CA TYR A 5 -3.02 -5.06 14.63
C TYR A 5 -4.21 -5.94 14.26
N LEU A 6 -4.12 -6.83 13.27
CA LEU A 6 -5.24 -7.61 12.75
C LEU A 6 -5.25 -9.07 13.19
N ASN A 7 -6.44 -9.58 13.52
CA ASN A 7 -6.68 -10.99 13.78
C ASN A 7 -6.73 -11.81 12.47
N GLN A 8 -6.61 -13.14 12.57
CA GLN A 8 -6.63 -14.03 11.39
C GLN A 8 -7.90 -13.90 10.52
N ARG A 9 -9.06 -13.61 11.14
CA ARG A 9 -10.31 -13.37 10.41
C ARG A 9 -10.25 -12.08 9.61
N GLU A 10 -9.78 -11.01 10.23
CA GLU A 10 -9.65 -9.69 9.61
C GLU A 10 -8.62 -9.75 8.47
N LEU A 11 -7.48 -10.41 8.68
CA LEU A 11 -6.50 -10.68 7.62
C LEU A 11 -7.11 -11.45 6.44
N LYS A 12 -7.96 -12.45 6.72
CA LYS A 12 -8.67 -13.18 5.65
C LYS A 12 -9.63 -12.27 4.89
N GLY A 13 -10.36 -11.39 5.57
CA GLY A 13 -11.24 -10.41 4.93
C GLY A 13 -10.47 -9.42 4.06
N PHE A 14 -9.35 -8.91 4.56
CA PHE A 14 -8.44 -8.05 3.82
C PHE A 14 -7.89 -8.74 2.56
N LEU A 15 -7.39 -9.98 2.68
CA LEU A 15 -6.88 -10.74 1.53
C LEU A 15 -7.95 -10.95 0.46
N LYS A 16 -9.19 -11.28 0.86
CA LYS A 16 -10.30 -11.42 -0.08
C LYS A 16 -10.56 -10.12 -0.84
N LEU A 17 -10.58 -9.00 -0.13
CA LEU A 17 -10.76 -7.69 -0.74
C LEU A 17 -9.61 -7.35 -1.69
N ALA A 18 -8.37 -7.59 -1.27
CA ALA A 18 -7.19 -7.33 -2.06
C ALA A 18 -7.10 -8.20 -3.31
N ASP A 19 -7.48 -9.48 -3.23
CA ASP A 19 -7.58 -10.37 -4.39
C ASP A 19 -8.73 -9.98 -5.32
N VAL A 20 -9.81 -9.40 -4.81
CA VAL A 20 -10.90 -8.88 -5.66
C VAL A 20 -10.46 -7.63 -6.42
N LEU A 21 -9.66 -6.76 -5.80
CA LEU A 21 -9.12 -5.56 -6.44
C LEU A 21 -7.94 -5.87 -7.36
N ILE A 22 -7.12 -6.84 -6.99
CA ILE A 22 -5.92 -7.27 -7.73
C ILE A 22 -5.97 -8.79 -7.88
N PRO A 23 -6.81 -9.30 -8.80
CA PRO A 23 -6.96 -10.75 -9.04
C PRO A 23 -5.72 -11.38 -9.67
N GLY A 24 -4.81 -10.57 -10.20
CA GLY A 24 -3.67 -10.98 -11.00
C GLY A 24 -4.13 -11.29 -12.43
N GLU A 25 -3.64 -10.51 -13.40
CA GLU A 25 -3.91 -10.72 -14.82
C GLU A 25 -2.59 -10.87 -15.59
N GLY A 26 -2.53 -11.88 -16.46
CA GLY A 26 -1.33 -12.19 -17.24
C GLY A 26 -0.12 -12.49 -16.35
N ASP A 27 0.94 -11.69 -16.49
CA ASP A 27 2.20 -11.83 -15.74
C ASP A 27 2.18 -11.14 -14.36
N LEU A 28 1.13 -10.39 -14.05
CA LEU A 28 0.99 -9.73 -12.75
C LEU A 28 0.49 -10.72 -11.69
N PRO A 29 1.20 -10.85 -10.56
CA PRO A 29 0.78 -11.71 -9.47
C PRO A 29 -0.51 -11.18 -8.83
N ARG A 30 -1.33 -12.09 -8.27
CA ARG A 30 -2.44 -11.71 -7.40
C ARG A 30 -1.90 -11.14 -6.08
N PHE A 31 -2.69 -10.33 -5.38
CA PHE A 31 -2.21 -9.77 -4.11
C PHE A 31 -1.83 -10.86 -3.09
N SER A 32 -2.64 -11.91 -2.94
CA SER A 32 -2.34 -12.99 -1.99
C SER A 32 -1.06 -13.78 -2.28
N SER A 33 -0.49 -13.70 -3.49
CA SER A 33 0.76 -14.42 -3.82
C SER A 33 2.03 -13.61 -3.52
N THR A 34 1.93 -12.29 -3.34
CA THR A 34 3.09 -11.39 -3.20
C THR A 34 3.67 -11.32 -1.78
N ASN A 35 3.04 -11.97 -0.80
CA ASN A 35 3.38 -11.90 0.63
C ASN A 35 3.39 -10.47 1.24
N PHE A 36 2.87 -9.46 0.54
CA PHE A 36 2.85 -8.07 1.03
C PHE A 36 1.99 -7.86 2.26
N ILE A 37 1.10 -8.80 2.57
CA ILE A 37 0.32 -8.78 3.81
C ILE A 37 1.18 -8.74 5.07
N ASN A 38 2.43 -9.22 5.03
CA ASN A 38 3.33 -9.12 6.18
C ASN A 38 3.73 -7.68 6.52
N PHE A 39 3.55 -6.74 5.59
CA PHE A 39 3.84 -5.32 5.77
C PHE A 39 2.60 -4.49 6.10
N ILE A 40 1.44 -5.12 6.28
CA ILE A 40 0.21 -4.39 6.61
C ILE A 40 0.31 -3.61 7.91
N ASP A 41 1.10 -4.11 8.86
CA ASP A 41 1.33 -3.44 10.15
C ASP A 41 1.97 -2.06 9.98
N LEU A 42 2.83 -1.88 8.97
CA LEU A 42 3.45 -0.57 8.68
C LEU A 42 2.42 0.47 8.24
N VAL A 43 1.38 0.03 7.53
CA VAL A 43 0.31 0.93 7.08
C VAL A 43 -0.67 1.21 8.21
N LEU A 44 -0.97 0.19 9.03
CA LEU A 44 -1.92 0.31 10.13
C LEU A 44 -1.37 1.10 11.33
N GLU A 45 -0.05 1.17 11.49
CA GLU A 45 0.61 1.99 12.51
C GLU A 45 0.33 3.49 12.33
N GLU A 46 0.16 3.95 11.09
CA GLU A 46 -0.13 5.34 10.75
C GLU A 46 -1.64 5.68 10.83
N VAL A 47 -2.49 4.68 11.05
CA VAL A 47 -3.95 4.86 11.11
C VAL A 47 -4.38 5.25 12.53
N SER A 48 -5.33 6.17 12.66
CA SER A 48 -5.86 6.57 13.95
C SER A 48 -6.52 5.39 14.67
N VAL A 49 -6.49 5.38 16.01
CA VAL A 49 -7.05 4.26 16.80
C VAL A 49 -8.55 4.05 16.54
N ALA A 50 -9.30 5.14 16.28
CA ALA A 50 -10.72 5.08 15.94
C ALA A 50 -10.93 4.41 14.58
N ASP A 51 -10.22 4.85 13.55
CA ASP A 51 -10.31 4.30 12.19
C ASP A 51 -9.86 2.84 12.15
N LEU A 52 -8.87 2.46 12.97
CA LEU A 52 -8.38 1.09 13.08
C LEU A 52 -9.47 0.15 13.61
N GLY A 53 -10.30 0.60 14.55
CA GLY A 53 -11.46 -0.14 15.05
C GLY A 53 -12.51 -0.37 13.95
N ASP A 54 -12.83 0.67 13.19
CA ASP A 54 -13.78 0.58 12.07
C ASP A 54 -13.27 -0.34 10.96
N LEU A 55 -11.97 -0.26 10.66
CA LEU A 55 -11.33 -1.08 9.65
C LEU A 55 -11.30 -2.57 10.04
N LYS A 56 -11.04 -2.87 11.32
CA LYS A 56 -11.15 -4.23 11.88
C LYS A 56 -12.55 -4.79 11.73
N LEU A 57 -13.56 -4.01 12.08
CA LEU A 57 -14.96 -4.42 11.96
C LEU A 57 -15.29 -4.71 10.50
N LEU A 58 -14.90 -3.82 9.59
CA LEU A 58 -15.10 -3.97 8.16
C LEU A 58 -14.43 -5.25 7.62
N PHE A 59 -13.15 -5.46 7.91
CA PHE A 59 -12.44 -6.67 7.49
C PHE A 59 -12.99 -7.94 8.13
N GLY A 60 -13.41 -7.89 9.39
CA GLY A 60 -14.10 -8.97 10.06
C GLY A 60 -15.40 -9.36 9.35
N LEU A 61 -16.17 -8.38 8.88
CA LEU A 61 -17.38 -8.60 8.11
C LEU A 61 -17.05 -9.21 6.74
N LEU A 62 -16.10 -8.65 5.99
CA LEU A 62 -15.67 -9.16 4.68
C LEU A 62 -15.12 -10.59 4.77
N ALA A 63 -14.57 -11.00 5.91
CA ALA A 63 -14.12 -12.37 6.11
C ALA A 63 -15.25 -13.40 5.95
N TYR A 64 -16.47 -13.05 6.36
CA TYR A 64 -17.66 -13.90 6.25
C TYR A 64 -18.29 -13.83 4.86
N VAL A 65 -18.22 -12.68 4.21
CA VAL A 65 -18.81 -12.44 2.89
C VAL A 65 -18.08 -13.26 1.80
N PRO A 66 -18.81 -13.87 0.83
CA PRO A 66 -18.19 -14.58 -0.28
C PRO A 66 -17.60 -13.61 -1.32
N ASN A 67 -16.54 -14.03 -2.03
CA ASN A 67 -15.75 -13.15 -2.91
C ASN A 67 -16.58 -12.49 -4.03
N PHE A 68 -17.56 -13.20 -4.59
CA PHE A 68 -18.42 -12.63 -5.62
C PHE A 68 -19.23 -11.44 -5.09
N LEU A 69 -19.68 -11.49 -3.84
CA LEU A 69 -20.46 -10.40 -3.23
C LEU A 69 -19.57 -9.19 -2.93
N ILE A 70 -18.31 -9.42 -2.56
CA ILE A 70 -17.30 -8.35 -2.39
C ILE A 70 -17.03 -7.68 -3.74
N HIS A 71 -16.88 -8.46 -4.80
CA HIS A 71 -16.70 -7.93 -6.16
C HIS A 71 -17.91 -7.09 -6.60
N TRP A 72 -19.12 -7.60 -6.40
CA TRP A 72 -20.36 -6.85 -6.67
C TRP A 72 -20.45 -5.58 -5.83
N PHE A 73 -20.07 -5.63 -4.55
CA PHE A 73 -20.05 -4.46 -3.68
C PHE A 73 -19.07 -3.40 -4.19
N MET A 74 -17.86 -3.79 -4.60
CA MET A 74 -16.88 -2.84 -5.13
C MET A 74 -17.35 -2.24 -6.46
N LEU A 75 -17.88 -3.05 -7.38
CA LEU A 75 -18.48 -2.56 -8.62
C LEU A 75 -19.67 -1.63 -8.36
N PHE A 76 -20.48 -1.92 -7.34
CA PHE A 76 -21.59 -1.09 -6.95
C PHE A 76 -21.08 0.26 -6.45
N VAL A 77 -20.11 0.27 -5.54
CA VAL A 77 -19.51 1.50 -4.99
C VAL A 77 -18.89 2.36 -6.09
N GLU A 78 -18.16 1.75 -7.02
CA GLU A 78 -17.51 2.45 -8.14
C GLU A 78 -18.52 3.03 -9.14
N ASN A 79 -19.61 2.31 -9.40
CA ASN A 79 -20.69 2.76 -10.27
C ASN A 79 -21.79 3.56 -9.54
N PHE A 80 -21.66 3.80 -8.23
CA PHE A 80 -22.65 4.52 -7.43
C PHE A 80 -22.55 6.03 -7.69
N GLN A 81 -22.81 6.44 -8.92
CA GLN A 81 -22.82 7.85 -9.33
C GLN A 81 -24.18 8.52 -9.13
N VAL A 82 -25.25 7.73 -8.97
CA VAL A 82 -26.67 8.15 -9.01
C VAL A 82 -27.35 8.15 -7.63
N GLY A 83 -26.57 8.11 -6.54
CA GLY A 83 -27.08 8.11 -5.18
C GLY A 83 -27.22 9.51 -4.55
N PRO A 84 -27.86 9.62 -3.37
CA PRO A 84 -27.87 10.85 -2.58
C PRO A 84 -26.44 11.31 -2.24
N ASP A 85 -26.18 12.62 -2.32
CA ASP A 85 -24.83 13.20 -2.15
C ASP A 85 -24.15 12.80 -0.83
N PHE A 86 -24.92 12.62 0.25
CA PHE A 86 -24.40 12.23 1.56
C PHE A 86 -23.84 10.80 1.59
N LEU A 87 -24.43 9.86 0.85
CA LEU A 87 -23.92 8.49 0.75
C LEU A 87 -22.73 8.44 -0.20
N LYS A 88 -22.82 9.16 -1.32
CA LYS A 88 -21.77 9.20 -2.34
C LYS A 88 -20.43 9.64 -1.76
N GLY A 89 -20.42 10.72 -0.96
CA GLY A 89 -19.20 11.24 -0.35
C GLY A 89 -18.56 10.27 0.65
N ASN A 90 -19.35 9.53 1.42
CA ASN A 90 -18.83 8.59 2.41
C ASN A 90 -18.37 7.27 1.79
N LEU A 91 -19.13 6.74 0.81
CA LEU A 91 -18.74 5.53 0.07
C LEU A 91 -17.43 5.75 -0.70
N ALA A 92 -17.30 6.90 -1.38
CA ALA A 92 -16.07 7.24 -2.11
C ALA A 92 -14.85 7.35 -1.19
N LYS A 93 -15.03 7.87 0.04
CA LYS A 93 -13.94 7.92 1.04
C LYS A 93 -13.51 6.52 1.48
N ILE A 94 -14.47 5.62 1.73
CA ILE A 94 -14.18 4.23 2.09
C ILE A 94 -13.46 3.53 0.94
N GLU A 95 -13.96 3.69 -0.28
CA GLU A 95 -13.34 3.13 -1.48
C GLU A 95 -11.89 3.60 -1.64
N LEU A 96 -11.67 4.91 -1.52
CA LEU A 96 -10.34 5.52 -1.63
C LEU A 96 -9.41 5.03 -0.52
N GLY A 97 -9.90 4.92 0.71
CA GLY A 97 -9.12 4.38 1.84
C GLY A 97 -8.71 2.93 1.63
N LEU A 98 -9.66 2.08 1.22
CA LEU A 98 -9.41 0.66 0.96
C LEU A 98 -8.45 0.44 -0.22
N LYS A 99 -8.73 1.09 -1.37
CA LYS A 99 -7.86 1.05 -2.55
C LYS A 99 -6.48 1.63 -2.21
N GLY A 100 -6.44 2.71 -1.43
CA GLY A 100 -5.20 3.35 -0.99
C GLY A 100 -4.28 2.41 -0.22
N ILE A 101 -4.80 1.69 0.79
CA ILE A 101 -4.03 0.72 1.58
C ILE A 101 -3.53 -0.43 0.71
N ILE A 102 -4.39 -0.95 -0.17
CA ILE A 102 -4.06 -2.13 -0.99
C ILE A 102 -3.03 -1.77 -2.07
N TYR A 103 -3.24 -0.65 -2.78
CA TYR A 103 -2.30 -0.21 -3.82
C TYR A 103 -1.00 0.32 -3.26
N SER A 104 -1.00 1.01 -2.10
CA SER A 104 0.23 1.43 -1.45
C SER A 104 1.10 0.23 -1.11
N LEU A 105 0.52 -0.84 -0.55
CA LEU A 105 1.24 -2.08 -0.26
C LEU A 105 1.70 -2.79 -1.53
N TYR A 106 0.82 -2.93 -2.53
CA TYR A 106 1.12 -3.66 -3.75
C TYR A 106 2.22 -3.00 -4.59
N TYR A 107 2.27 -1.67 -4.61
CA TYR A 107 3.28 -0.88 -5.33
C TYR A 107 4.39 -0.32 -4.43
N SER A 108 4.54 -0.81 -3.19
CA SER A 108 5.55 -0.30 -2.26
C SER A 108 6.99 -0.73 -2.59
N ARG A 109 7.16 -1.72 -3.48
CA ARG A 109 8.46 -2.35 -3.79
C ARG A 109 9.20 -2.84 -2.55
N LEU A 110 8.48 -3.22 -1.49
CA LEU A 110 9.09 -3.64 -0.23
C LEU A 110 9.91 -4.93 -0.43
N PRO A 111 11.19 -4.95 -0.03
CA PRO A 111 12.01 -6.15 -0.07
C PRO A 111 11.64 -7.07 1.10
N GLY A 112 10.94 -8.15 0.80
CA GLY A 112 10.64 -9.24 1.74
C GLY A 112 11.05 -10.62 1.21
N PRO A 113 11.29 -11.61 2.08
CA PRO A 113 11.51 -12.99 1.66
C PRO A 113 10.26 -13.47 0.90
N ASN A 114 10.42 -13.86 -0.37
CA ASN A 114 9.35 -14.22 -1.30
C ASN A 114 8.37 -13.08 -1.66
N SER A 115 8.84 -11.83 -1.64
CA SER A 115 8.07 -10.70 -2.17
C SER A 115 8.27 -10.58 -3.69
N ASP A 116 7.17 -10.54 -4.44
CA ASP A 116 7.17 -10.39 -5.91
C ASP A 116 7.32 -8.92 -6.34
N GLY A 117 7.78 -8.03 -5.46
CA GLY A 117 7.89 -6.59 -5.73
C GLY A 117 8.67 -6.30 -7.00
N ASP A 118 9.89 -6.79 -7.12
CA ASP A 118 10.71 -6.57 -8.32
C ASP A 118 10.10 -7.22 -9.57
N LYS A 119 9.32 -8.30 -9.43
CA LYS A 119 8.61 -8.92 -10.55
C LYS A 119 7.49 -8.01 -11.08
N ILE A 120 6.70 -7.40 -10.20
CA ILE A 120 5.63 -6.45 -10.57
C ILE A 120 6.23 -5.26 -11.34
N PHE A 121 7.28 -4.63 -10.82
CA PHE A 121 7.91 -3.49 -11.48
C PHE A 121 8.58 -3.86 -12.81
N LYS A 122 9.13 -5.07 -12.91
CA LYS A 122 9.72 -5.58 -14.16
C LYS A 122 8.65 -5.82 -15.24
N VAL A 123 7.50 -6.39 -14.87
CA VAL A 123 6.37 -6.61 -15.79
C VAL A 123 5.78 -5.27 -16.27
N LEU A 124 5.73 -4.27 -15.39
CA LEU A 124 5.28 -2.92 -15.73
C LEU A 124 6.26 -2.13 -16.59
N GLY A 125 7.49 -2.63 -16.82
CA GLY A 125 8.54 -1.91 -17.53
C GLY A 125 9.00 -0.63 -16.81
N TRP A 126 8.82 -0.58 -15.49
CA TRP A 126 9.13 0.62 -14.71
C TRP A 126 10.62 0.65 -14.35
N GLU A 127 11.43 1.31 -15.18
CA GLU A 127 12.83 1.60 -14.88
C GLU A 127 12.97 2.97 -14.20
N THR A 128 13.43 2.99 -12.95
CA THR A 128 13.74 4.23 -12.23
C THR A 128 15.12 4.81 -12.62
N ASN A 129 15.79 4.22 -13.61
CA ASN A 129 17.09 4.66 -14.06
C ASN A 129 16.91 5.76 -15.11
N ILE A 130 16.94 7.01 -14.66
CA ILE A 130 17.03 8.15 -15.56
C ILE A 130 18.50 8.22 -16.02
N PRO A 131 18.81 8.02 -17.32
CA PRO A 131 20.18 8.16 -17.80
C PRO A 131 20.68 9.58 -17.50
N GLY A 132 21.67 9.69 -16.61
CA GLY A 132 22.25 10.97 -16.18
C GLY A 132 22.11 11.30 -14.69
N LEU A 133 21.25 10.60 -13.94
CA LEU A 133 21.19 10.71 -12.47
C LEU A 133 21.91 9.52 -11.84
N SER A 134 23.25 9.56 -11.90
CA SER A 134 24.09 8.73 -11.04
C SER A 134 23.68 8.97 -9.58
N LYS A 135 23.40 7.88 -8.83
CA LYS A 135 23.20 7.91 -7.37
C LYS A 135 24.35 8.72 -6.76
N GLN A 136 24.10 9.99 -6.43
CA GLN A 136 25.05 10.74 -5.63
C GLN A 136 25.11 10.03 -4.28
N ASN A 137 26.27 9.44 -4.00
CA ASN A 137 26.61 8.84 -2.72
C ASN A 137 26.50 9.93 -1.64
N ASN A 138 25.33 10.05 -1.00
CA ASN A 138 25.10 10.94 0.14
C ASN A 138 26.08 10.69 1.30
N THR A 139 26.79 9.55 1.28
CA THR A 139 27.84 9.21 2.25
C THR A 139 29.11 10.07 2.14
N GLN A 140 29.37 10.77 1.01
CA GLN A 140 30.53 11.67 0.90
C GLN A 140 30.23 13.09 1.44
N ARG A 141 29.02 13.62 1.23
CA ARG A 141 28.64 14.96 1.71
C ARG A 141 28.63 15.07 3.24
N GLU A 142 28.21 14.02 3.95
CA GLU A 142 28.23 14.01 5.42
C GLU A 142 29.66 13.95 5.99
N ARG A 143 30.61 13.30 5.29
CA ARG A 143 32.01 13.26 5.73
C ARG A 143 32.75 14.57 5.51
N GLU A 144 32.42 15.32 4.46
CA GLU A 144 32.99 16.64 4.20
C GLU A 144 32.48 17.70 5.21
N LEU A 145 31.23 17.59 5.66
CA LEU A 145 30.65 18.49 6.67
C LEU A 145 31.23 18.27 8.08
N CYS A 146 31.65 17.05 8.41
CA CYS A 146 32.18 16.72 9.73
C CYS A 146 33.71 16.82 9.87
N ASN A 147 34.49 16.88 8.78
CA ASN A 147 35.97 16.73 8.85
C ASN A 147 36.83 17.87 8.24
N GLY A 148 36.30 19.06 7.94
CA GLY A 148 37.13 20.22 7.57
C GLY A 148 36.43 21.52 7.93
N GLY A 149 36.80 22.24 9.00
CA GLY A 149 38.15 22.79 9.20
C GLY A 149 38.18 24.22 8.65
N ARG A 150 37.87 25.19 9.52
CA ARG A 150 38.00 26.66 9.38
C ARG A 150 37.94 27.25 7.95
N ARG A 151 36.86 27.97 7.63
CA ARG A 151 36.98 29.11 6.72
C ARG A 151 37.19 30.40 7.53
N PRO A 152 38.26 31.17 7.28
CA PRO A 152 38.50 32.43 7.96
C PRO A 152 37.44 33.46 7.52
N ALA A 153 37.07 34.33 8.45
CA ALA A 153 36.38 35.57 8.12
C ALA A 153 37.26 36.39 7.18
N GLN A 154 36.76 36.73 5.99
CA GLN A 154 37.29 37.80 5.15
C GLN A 154 36.19 38.37 4.25
N PHE A 155 36.10 39.69 4.30
CA PHE A 155 35.20 40.61 3.62
C PHE A 155 35.29 40.54 2.09
N LEU A 156 34.16 40.75 1.40
CA LEU A 156 33.86 41.95 0.62
C LEU A 156 32.37 42.01 0.26
#